data_AF-K2Q2V4-F1
#
_entry.id   AF-K2Q2V4-F1
#
_cell.length_a   1.000
_cell.length_b   1.000
_cell.length_c   1.000
_cell.angle_alpha   90.00
_cell.angle_beta   90.00
_cell.angle_gamma   90.00
#
_symmetry.space_group_name_H-M   'P 1'
#
loop_
_entity.id
_entity.type
_entity.pdbx_description
1 polymer ?
#
loop_
_entity_poly.entity_id
_entity_poly.type
_entity_poly.pdbx_seq_one_letter_code
_entity_poly.pdbx_strand_id
1 'polypeptide(L)'
;MNRTQSLSALALSSFAGAALLAGAALAHHGWSWAEADQIDLTGTITAISFAPPHPTLELQTAEGLWRIELGNPNQTQRSGFVEGVAAVGDEITVRGNRSLDPDEKRLKAVRVIVEGTNYDIYPSRIVTN
;
A
#
# COMPACT_ATOMS: atom_id res chain seq x y z
N MET A 1 20.20 74.33 -18.63
CA MET A 1 20.90 73.46 -19.60
C MET A 1 21.44 72.22 -18.89
N ASN A 2 21.07 71.06 -19.43
CA ASN A 2 21.81 69.81 -19.62
C ASN A 2 22.35 69.01 -18.42
N ARG A 3 21.78 67.80 -18.36
CA ARG A 3 22.06 66.62 -17.53
C ARG A 3 23.52 66.16 -17.63
N THR A 4 24.07 65.67 -16.52
CA THR A 4 25.13 64.66 -16.52
C THR A 4 24.69 63.47 -15.66
N GLN A 5 24.90 62.29 -16.23
CA GLN A 5 24.22 61.04 -15.88
C GLN A 5 24.93 60.32 -14.73
N SER A 6 24.12 59.73 -13.85
CA SER A 6 24.56 58.80 -12.82
C SER A 6 25.10 57.52 -13.46
N LEU A 7 26.33 57.15 -13.11
CA LEU A 7 26.88 55.83 -13.38
C LEU A 7 27.39 55.23 -12.08
N SER A 8 26.66 54.26 -11.57
CA SER A 8 27.20 53.24 -10.67
C SER A 8 26.49 51.95 -11.03
N ALA A 9 27.02 51.31 -12.06
CA ALA A 9 26.73 49.93 -12.36
C ALA A 9 27.52 49.07 -11.37
N LEU A 10 26.82 48.40 -10.45
CA LEU A 10 27.29 47.12 -9.92
C LEU A 10 26.31 46.05 -10.38
N ALA A 11 26.88 45.13 -11.16
CA ALA A 11 26.24 43.94 -11.67
C ALA A 11 26.27 42.81 -10.62
N LEU A 12 25.65 41.68 -11.00
CA LEU A 12 25.61 40.35 -10.36
C LEU A 12 24.55 40.21 -9.25
N SER A 13 23.63 39.25 -9.25
CA SER A 13 23.60 37.93 -9.87
C SER A 13 22.16 37.45 -10.09
N SER A 14 21.96 36.66 -11.13
CA SER A 14 20.78 35.86 -11.42
C SER A 14 20.37 35.00 -10.21
N PHE A 15 19.16 35.17 -9.68
CA PHE A 15 18.54 34.17 -8.81
C PHE A 15 17.81 33.16 -9.71
N ALA A 16 18.60 32.25 -10.29
CA ALA A 16 18.10 31.07 -10.97
C ALA A 16 17.68 30.02 -9.93
N GLY A 17 16.50 29.44 -10.12
CA GLY A 17 16.14 28.14 -9.54
C GLY A 17 15.66 28.17 -8.09
N ALA A 18 14.46 28.69 -7.84
CA ALA A 18 13.68 28.20 -6.70
C ALA A 18 13.35 26.73 -6.96
N ALA A 19 14.05 25.87 -6.24
CA ALA A 19 14.03 24.42 -6.37
C ALA A 19 12.60 23.87 -6.37
N LEU A 20 12.31 23.06 -7.39
CA LEU A 20 11.24 22.08 -7.37
C LEU A 20 11.55 21.05 -6.28
N LEU A 21 11.34 21.40 -5.01
CA LEU A 21 11.14 20.43 -3.95
C LEU A 21 9.70 19.91 -4.08
N ALA A 22 9.40 19.30 -5.23
CA ALA A 22 8.36 18.28 -5.30
C ALA A 22 8.93 17.07 -4.55
N GLY A 23 9.00 17.18 -3.22
CA GLY A 23 9.21 16.02 -2.37
C GLY A 23 8.17 15.02 -2.80
N ALA A 24 8.63 13.86 -3.29
CA ALA A 24 7.76 12.75 -3.59
C ALA A 24 6.98 12.46 -2.31
N ALA A 25 5.75 12.97 -2.23
CA ALA A 25 4.72 12.35 -1.44
C ALA A 25 4.48 10.99 -2.10
N LEU A 26 5.42 10.06 -1.87
CA LEU A 26 5.20 8.65 -2.10
C LEU A 26 3.86 8.34 -1.45
N ALA A 27 2.96 7.75 -2.21
CA ALA A 27 1.60 7.42 -1.82
C ALA A 27 1.55 6.43 -0.63
N HIS A 28 2.03 6.83 0.55
CA HIS A 28 2.15 6.05 1.78
C HIS A 28 0.89 6.10 2.64
N HIS A 29 -0.20 6.71 2.17
CA HIS A 29 -1.44 6.79 2.95
C HIS A 29 -2.07 5.43 3.24
N GLY A 30 -1.82 4.41 2.40
CA GLY A 30 -2.39 3.07 2.60
C GLY A 30 -1.62 2.15 3.56
N TRP A 31 -0.50 2.61 4.13
CA TRP A 31 0.44 1.74 4.88
C TRP A 31 0.88 2.30 6.24
N SER A 32 0.54 3.55 6.58
CA SER A 32 1.02 4.21 7.81
C SER A 32 0.55 3.55 9.11
N TRP A 33 -0.45 2.67 9.04
CA TRP A 33 -1.01 1.93 10.16
C TRP A 33 -0.42 0.52 10.31
N ALA A 34 0.34 0.05 9.32
CA ALA A 34 0.85 -1.31 9.28
C ALA A 34 2.33 -1.36 9.71
N GLU A 35 2.70 -2.43 10.41
CA GLU A 35 4.08 -2.75 10.77
C GLU A 35 4.96 -2.94 9.52
N ALA A 36 6.28 -2.78 9.67
CA ALA A 36 7.22 -2.97 8.57
C ALA A 36 7.41 -4.46 8.21
N ASP A 37 7.36 -5.34 9.21
CA ASP A 37 7.59 -6.77 9.05
C ASP A 37 6.35 -7.47 8.48
N GLN A 38 6.60 -8.50 7.66
CA GLN A 38 5.54 -9.31 7.05
C GLN A 38 5.37 -10.62 7.80
N ILE A 39 4.11 -11.01 7.98
CA ILE A 39 3.72 -12.31 8.51
C ILE A 39 2.96 -13.10 7.45
N ASP A 40 2.97 -14.43 7.60
CA ASP A 40 2.01 -15.30 6.94
C ASP A 40 0.88 -15.61 7.92
N LEU A 41 -0.35 -15.34 7.51
CA LEU A 41 -1.56 -15.60 8.27
C LEU A 41 -2.44 -16.59 7.53
N THR A 42 -2.66 -17.76 8.12
CA THR A 42 -3.54 -18.80 7.58
C THR A 42 -4.88 -18.81 8.31
N GLY A 43 -5.97 -18.96 7.56
CA GLY A 43 -7.31 -19.07 8.14
C GLY A 43 -8.39 -19.35 7.11
N THR A 44 -9.59 -19.61 7.61
CA THR A 44 -10.77 -19.90 6.78
C THR A 44 -11.51 -18.61 6.45
N ILE A 45 -11.86 -18.42 5.18
CA ILE A 45 -12.64 -17.27 4.74
C ILE A 45 -14.06 -17.34 5.32
N THR A 46 -14.47 -16.27 6.01
CA THR A 46 -15.83 -16.09 6.54
C THR A 46 -16.63 -15.04 5.76
N ALA A 47 -15.94 -14.08 5.13
CA ALA A 47 -16.55 -13.10 4.23
C ALA A 47 -15.55 -12.62 3.17
N ILE A 48 -16.08 -12.24 2.00
CA ILE A 48 -15.33 -11.64 0.89
C ILE A 48 -16.09 -10.40 0.41
N SER A 49 -15.38 -9.31 0.14
CA SER A 49 -15.92 -8.15 -0.55
C SER A 49 -14.92 -7.64 -1.57
N PHE A 50 -15.36 -7.46 -2.82
CA PHE A 50 -14.56 -6.81 -3.88
C PHE A 50 -14.91 -5.33 -4.06
N ALA A 51 -15.69 -4.75 -3.14
CA ALA A 51 -16.13 -3.37 -3.22
C ALA A 51 -14.97 -2.37 -3.00
N PRO A 52 -15.02 -1.18 -3.62
CA PRO A 52 -14.11 -0.09 -3.30
C PRO A 52 -14.33 0.45 -1.86
N PRO A 53 -13.34 1.13 -1.25
CA PRO A 53 -12.05 1.55 -1.82
C PRO A 53 -10.98 0.45 -1.83
N HIS A 54 -11.15 -0.58 -0.99
CA HIS A 54 -10.26 -1.74 -0.89
C HIS A 54 -11.11 -2.99 -0.72
N PRO A 55 -10.97 -3.99 -1.61
CA PRO A 55 -11.47 -5.33 -1.36
C PRO A 55 -10.94 -5.87 -0.03
N THR A 56 -11.76 -6.67 0.65
CA THR A 56 -11.41 -7.24 1.95
C THR A 56 -11.82 -8.69 2.07
N LEU A 57 -11.10 -9.41 2.92
CA LEU A 57 -11.43 -10.75 3.40
C LEU A 57 -11.60 -10.70 4.92
N GLU A 58 -12.49 -11.52 5.46
CA GLU A 58 -12.52 -11.82 6.89
C GLU A 58 -12.08 -13.27 7.08
N LEU A 59 -10.99 -13.50 7.83
CA LEU A 59 -10.44 -14.82 8.07
C LEU A 59 -10.64 -15.24 9.51
N GLN A 60 -11.25 -16.42 9.72
CA GLN A 60 -11.22 -17.08 11.01
C GLN A 60 -9.89 -17.82 11.17
N THR A 61 -9.09 -17.42 12.14
CA THR A 61 -7.82 -18.07 12.50
C THR A 61 -7.91 -18.69 13.89
N ALA A 62 -6.85 -19.39 14.33
CA ALA A 62 -6.74 -19.89 15.70
C ALA A 62 -6.76 -18.77 16.75
N GLU A 63 -6.31 -17.58 16.38
CA GLU A 63 -6.25 -16.41 17.26
C GLU A 63 -7.54 -15.58 17.23
N GLY A 64 -8.46 -15.84 16.29
CA GLY A 64 -9.75 -15.16 16.18
C GLY A 64 -10.04 -14.66 14.77
N LEU A 65 -11.03 -13.78 14.66
CA LEU A 65 -11.41 -13.17 13.39
C LEU A 65 -10.42 -12.06 13.01
N TRP A 66 -9.89 -12.12 11.79
CA TRP A 66 -8.95 -11.14 11.23
C TRP A 66 -9.53 -10.48 9.98
N ARG A 67 -9.45 -9.15 9.93
CA ARG A 67 -9.77 -8.38 8.72
C ARG A 67 -8.54 -8.22 7.85
N ILE A 68 -8.63 -8.70 6.62
CA ILE A 68 -7.58 -8.57 5.62
C ILE A 68 -7.98 -7.48 4.65
N GLU A 69 -7.15 -6.45 4.54
CA GLU A 69 -7.30 -5.41 3.53
C GLU A 69 -6.40 -5.69 2.33
N LEU A 70 -7.00 -5.79 1.14
CA LEU A 70 -6.27 -6.02 -0.09
C LEU A 70 -5.79 -4.70 -0.71
N GLY A 71 -5.39 -4.74 -1.98
CA GLY A 71 -5.04 -3.55 -2.76
C GLY A 71 -6.27 -2.69 -3.04
N ASN A 72 -6.14 -1.70 -3.92
CA ASN A 72 -7.35 -1.14 -4.54
C ASN A 72 -7.96 -2.18 -5.53
N PRO A 73 -9.21 -2.01 -6.00
CA PRO A 73 -9.85 -2.98 -6.89
C PRO A 73 -9.01 -3.32 -8.13
N ASN A 74 -8.39 -2.31 -8.76
CA ASN A 74 -7.56 -2.50 -9.94
C ASN A 74 -6.30 -3.35 -9.66
N GLN A 75 -5.62 -3.14 -8.53
CA GLN A 75 -4.45 -3.94 -8.15
C GLN A 75 -4.83 -5.36 -7.79
N THR A 76 -5.94 -5.52 -7.04
CA THR A 76 -6.47 -6.83 -6.69
C THR A 76 -6.82 -7.62 -7.95
N GLN A 77 -7.55 -7.00 -8.89
CA GLN A 77 -7.88 -7.62 -10.17
C GLN A 77 -6.63 -7.98 -11.00
N ARG A 78 -5.63 -7.09 -11.06
CA ARG A 78 -4.37 -7.34 -11.80
C ARG A 78 -3.54 -8.48 -11.21
N SER A 79 -3.67 -8.74 -9.91
CA SER A 79 -3.02 -9.90 -9.28
C SER A 79 -3.63 -11.23 -9.70
N GLY A 80 -4.82 -11.21 -10.31
CA GLY A 80 -5.60 -12.40 -10.65
C GLY A 80 -6.53 -12.86 -9.52
N PHE A 81 -6.46 -12.27 -8.31
CA PHE A 81 -7.40 -12.55 -7.24
C PHE A 81 -8.74 -11.86 -7.53
N VAL A 82 -9.67 -12.58 -8.12
CA VAL A 82 -11.00 -12.11 -8.56
C VAL A 82 -12.10 -13.02 -8.02
N GLU A 83 -13.36 -12.62 -8.21
CA GLU A 83 -14.51 -13.46 -7.85
C GLU A 83 -14.39 -14.87 -8.43
N GLY A 84 -14.65 -15.88 -7.60
CA GLY A 84 -14.57 -17.29 -7.97
C GLY A 84 -13.20 -17.95 -7.77
N VAL A 85 -12.14 -17.17 -7.49
CA VAL A 85 -10.82 -17.72 -7.12
C VAL A 85 -10.83 -18.36 -5.73
N ALA A 86 -11.56 -17.75 -4.80
CA ALA A 86 -11.78 -18.27 -3.46
C ALA A 86 -13.22 -17.95 -3.03
N ALA A 87 -13.74 -18.74 -2.10
CA ALA A 87 -15.07 -18.66 -1.55
C ALA A 87 -15.07 -18.74 -0.02
N VAL A 88 -16.19 -18.35 0.58
CA VAL A 88 -16.42 -18.57 2.02
C VAL A 88 -16.32 -20.07 2.31
N GLY A 89 -15.54 -20.43 3.32
CA GLY A 89 -15.23 -21.81 3.69
C GLY A 89 -13.85 -22.30 3.23
N ASP A 90 -13.21 -21.61 2.27
CA ASP A 90 -11.87 -21.98 1.83
C ASP A 90 -10.81 -21.59 2.88
N GLU A 91 -9.83 -22.46 3.10
CA GLU A 91 -8.62 -22.12 3.84
C GLU A 91 -7.59 -21.50 2.88
N ILE A 92 -7.07 -20.34 3.26
CA ILE A 92 -6.05 -19.62 2.49
C ILE A 92 -4.92 -19.17 3.40
N THR A 93 -3.79 -18.84 2.79
CA THR A 93 -2.70 -18.12 3.48
C THR A 93 -2.55 -16.74 2.86
N VAL A 94 -2.40 -15.72 3.70
CA VAL A 94 -2.16 -14.34 3.28
C VAL A 94 -0.82 -13.88 3.84
N ARG A 95 0.06 -13.40 2.97
CA ARG A 95 1.26 -12.67 3.38
C ARG A 95 0.96 -11.18 3.45
N GLY A 96 1.35 -10.52 4.53
CA GLY A 96 1.15 -9.08 4.66
C GLY A 96 1.66 -8.50 5.97
N ASN A 97 1.36 -7.23 6.15
CA ASN A 97 1.82 -6.43 7.29
C ASN A 97 0.67 -6.23 8.27
N ARG A 98 0.84 -6.62 9.52
CA ARG A 98 -0.19 -6.46 10.57
C ARG A 98 -0.32 -5.00 11.03
N SER A 99 -1.38 -4.68 11.76
CA SER A 99 -1.54 -3.36 12.39
C SER A 99 -0.43 -3.07 13.40
N LEU A 100 -0.05 -1.80 13.52
CA LEU A 100 0.80 -1.27 14.59
C LEU A 100 0.12 -1.36 15.97
N ASP A 101 -1.22 -1.40 16.00
CA ASP A 101 -1.97 -1.68 17.23
C ASP A 101 -1.99 -3.21 17.45
N PRO A 102 -1.35 -3.72 18.52
CA PRO A 102 -1.26 -5.16 18.73
C PRO A 102 -2.61 -5.83 19.01
N ASP A 103 -3.61 -5.07 19.46
CA ASP A 103 -4.96 -5.58 19.76
C ASP A 103 -5.88 -5.53 18.52
N GLU A 104 -5.46 -4.86 17.43
CA GLU A 104 -6.19 -4.82 16.17
C GLU A 104 -5.80 -6.00 15.26
N LYS A 105 -6.74 -6.94 15.07
CA LYS A 105 -6.59 -8.08 14.14
C LYS A 105 -6.85 -7.67 12.70
N ARG A 106 -5.95 -6.84 12.17
CA ARG A 106 -5.99 -6.35 10.80
C ARG A 106 -4.66 -6.54 10.10
N LEU A 107 -4.71 -6.92 8.82
CA LEU A 107 -3.52 -7.18 8.01
C LEU A 107 -3.67 -6.56 6.61
N LYS A 108 -2.64 -5.84 6.16
CA LYS A 108 -2.54 -5.32 4.79
C LYS A 108 -1.86 -6.38 3.93
N ALA A 109 -2.60 -7.00 3.02
CA ALA A 109 -2.10 -8.09 2.19
C ALA A 109 -1.14 -7.57 1.11
N VAL A 110 0.00 -8.26 0.96
CA VAL A 110 0.88 -8.13 -0.22
C VAL A 110 0.69 -9.30 -1.19
N ARG A 111 0.27 -10.48 -0.70
CA ARG A 111 0.01 -11.69 -1.47
C ARG A 111 -1.09 -12.51 -0.81
N VAL A 112 -1.97 -13.08 -1.64
CA VAL A 112 -2.91 -14.14 -1.24
C VAL A 112 -2.45 -15.45 -1.86
N ILE A 113 -2.57 -16.56 -1.12
CA ILE A 113 -2.17 -17.90 -1.55
C ILE A 113 -3.39 -18.81 -1.42
N VAL A 114 -3.88 -19.32 -2.54
CA VAL A 114 -5.03 -20.24 -2.62
C VAL A 114 -4.55 -21.52 -3.27
N GLU A 115 -4.66 -22.66 -2.58
CA GLU A 115 -4.21 -23.97 -3.07
C GLU A 115 -2.77 -23.97 -3.64
N GLY A 116 -1.86 -23.21 -3.01
CA GLY A 116 -0.47 -23.05 -3.45
C GLY A 116 -0.25 -22.10 -4.64
N THR A 117 -1.32 -21.55 -5.23
CA THR A 117 -1.24 -20.50 -6.25
C THR A 117 -1.10 -19.13 -5.60
N ASN A 118 -0.08 -18.38 -6.03
CA ASN A 118 0.19 -17.02 -5.53
C ASN A 118 -0.57 -15.96 -6.36
N TYR A 119 -1.23 -15.05 -5.65
CA TYR A 119 -1.85 -13.85 -6.20
C TYR A 119 -1.17 -12.61 -5.59
N ASP A 120 -0.23 -12.05 -6.33
CA ASP A 120 0.65 -10.98 -5.85
C ASP A 120 0.00 -9.61 -6.05
N ILE A 121 -0.57 -9.07 -4.98
CA ILE A 121 -1.28 -7.79 -4.98
C ILE A 121 -0.28 -6.62 -5.05
N TYR A 122 0.82 -6.73 -4.31
CA TYR A 122 1.93 -5.78 -4.31
C TYR A 122 3.27 -6.49 -4.54
N PRO A 123 3.56 -6.96 -5.77
CA PRO A 123 4.76 -7.77 -6.05
C PRO A 123 6.07 -7.10 -5.58
N SER A 124 6.18 -5.78 -5.74
CA SER A 124 7.36 -5.02 -5.34
C SER A 124 7.58 -4.88 -3.83
N ARG A 125 6.60 -5.29 -3.01
CA ARG A 125 6.70 -5.28 -1.55
C ARG A 125 6.99 -6.65 -0.96
N ILE A 126 6.92 -7.73 -1.73
CA ILE A 126 7.08 -9.08 -1.18
C ILE A 126 8.52 -9.28 -0.73
N VAL A 127 8.70 -9.54 0.57
CA VAL A 127 10.02 -9.87 1.12
C VAL A 127 10.18 -11.39 1.05
N THR A 128 11.17 -11.83 0.29
CA THR A 128 11.62 -13.23 0.25
C THR A 128 12.83 -13.37 1.15
N ASN A 129 12.79 -14.31 2.10
CA ASN A 129 13.96 -14.70 2.88
C ASN A 129 14.97 -15.50 2.05
#